data_AF-A0A9P9PSE8-F1
#
_entry.id   AF-A0A9P9PSE8-F1
#
_cell.length_a   1.000
_cell.length_b   1.000
_cell.length_c   1.000
_cell.angle_alpha   90.00
_cell.angle_beta   90.00
_cell.angle_gamma   90.00
#
_symmetry.space_group_name_H-M   'P 1'
#
loop_
_entity.id
_entity.type
_entity.pdbx_description
1 polymer ?
#
loop_
_entity_poly.entity_id
_entity_poly.type
_entity_poly.pdbx_seq_one_letter_code
_entity_poly.pdbx_strand_id
1 'polypeptide(L)'
;VYICEDHNWGGNCEHKLTPLGSSDDDCTRLDGTASSIGPDVGFKCLFYTNSDCRPFARDGSDFVELTYPGNANLLVTDKGDYNDKLYSYLCFKLEL
;
A
#
# COMPACT_ATOMS: atom_id res chain seq x y z
N VAL A 1 0.91 -8.51 3.04
CA VAL A 1 1.34 -7.51 2.02
C VAL A 1 2.80 -7.71 1.71
N TYR A 2 3.13 -7.88 0.43
CA TYR A 2 4.51 -7.99 -0.05
C TYR A 2 5.01 -6.63 -0.53
N ILE A 3 6.16 -6.19 -0.02
CA ILE A 3 6.72 -4.84 -0.18
C ILE A 3 8.17 -4.99 -0.61
N CYS A 4 8.61 -4.22 -1.60
CA CYS A 4 9.96 -4.27 -2.12
C CYS A 4 10.50 -2.85 -2.37
N GLU A 5 11.77 -2.64 -2.07
CA GLU A 5 12.46 -1.36 -2.21
C GLU A 5 12.68 -0.95 -3.67
N ASP A 6 12.80 -1.92 -4.59
CA ASP A 6 12.91 -1.65 -6.02
C ASP A 6 11.62 -1.99 -6.78
N HIS A 7 11.50 -1.44 -7.99
CA HIS A 7 10.46 -1.82 -8.94
C HIS A 7 10.59 -3.31 -9.33
N ASN A 8 9.53 -3.84 -9.92
CA ASN A 8 9.40 -5.20 -10.43
C ASN A 8 9.72 -6.27 -9.38
N TRP A 9 9.32 -6.04 -8.12
CA TRP A 9 9.52 -6.97 -7.00
C TRP A 9 11.00 -7.25 -6.71
N GLY A 10 11.86 -6.26 -6.93
CA GLY A 10 13.31 -6.35 -6.75
C GLY A 10 13.81 -5.72 -5.44
N GLY A 11 15.12 -5.73 -5.26
CA GLY A 11 15.76 -5.15 -4.08
C GLY A 11 15.51 -5.96 -2.81
N ASN A 12 15.54 -5.29 -1.67
CA ASN A 12 15.14 -5.89 -0.40
C ASN A 12 13.61 -5.92 -0.30
N CYS A 13 13.07 -7.07 0.12
CA CYS A 13 11.64 -7.29 0.17
C CYS A 13 11.21 -7.87 1.52
N GLU A 14 10.05 -7.45 1.99
CA GLU A 14 9.42 -7.93 3.21
C GLU A 14 7.98 -8.38 2.93
N HIS A 15 7.61 -9.51 3.51
CA HIS A 15 6.20 -9.92 3.61
C HIS A 15 5.66 -9.53 4.99
N LYS A 16 4.88 -8.45 5.05
CA LYS A 16 4.21 -8.01 6.27
C LYS A 16 2.88 -8.74 6.46
N LEU A 17 2.79 -9.52 7.52
CA LEU A 17 1.53 -10.11 8.01
C LEU A 17 0.89 -9.13 8.99
N THR A 18 -0.27 -8.58 8.62
CA THR A 18 -0.89 -7.49 9.38
C THR A 18 -2.36 -7.76 9.69
N PRO A 19 -2.90 -7.18 10.77
CA PRO A 19 -4.33 -7.20 11.04
C PRO A 19 -5.13 -6.64 9.86
N LEU A 20 -6.40 -7.04 9.78
CA LEU A 20 -7.34 -6.41 8.87
C LEU A 20 -7.73 -5.04 9.41
N GLY A 21 -7.91 -4.10 8.51
CA GLY A 21 -8.36 -2.76 8.84
C GLY A 21 -9.78 -2.79 9.40
N SER A 22 -9.93 -2.30 10.63
CA SER A 22 -11.21 -2.02 11.27
C SER A 22 -11.24 -0.63 11.93
N SER A 23 -10.08 -0.01 12.15
CA SER A 23 -9.90 1.33 12.72
C SER A 23 -8.52 1.93 12.40
N ASP A 24 -8.29 3.19 12.76
CA ASP A 24 -6.98 3.85 12.69
C ASP A 24 -5.91 3.10 13.53
N ASP A 25 -6.29 2.35 14.56
CA ASP A 25 -5.36 1.57 15.40
C ASP A 25 -4.81 0.33 14.67
N ASP A 26 -5.48 -0.15 13.61
CA ASP A 26 -5.00 -1.24 12.75
C ASP A 26 -4.01 -0.75 11.68
N CYS A 27 -3.66 0.54 11.72
CA CYS A 27 -2.79 1.16 10.75
C CYS A 27 -1.40 0.55 10.76
N THR A 28 -1.01 -0.07 9.64
CA THR A 28 0.36 -0.55 9.48
C THR A 28 1.21 0.55 8.86
N ARG A 29 2.28 0.93 9.56
CA ARG A 29 3.26 1.90 9.07
C ARG A 29 4.30 1.27 8.15
N LEU A 30 4.73 2.07 7.18
CA LEU A 30 5.82 1.81 6.26
C LEU A 30 6.92 2.85 6.51
N ASP A 31 8.11 2.57 6.01
CA ASP A 31 9.28 3.44 6.08
C ASP A 31 9.37 4.44 4.91
N GLY A 32 8.48 4.33 3.91
CA GLY A 32 8.46 5.20 2.75
C GLY A 32 9.48 4.83 1.66
N THR A 33 9.96 3.58 1.60
CA THR A 33 10.96 3.14 0.60
C THR A 33 10.40 2.19 -0.46
N ALA A 34 9.09 1.92 -0.43
CA ALA A 34 8.48 0.97 -1.33
C ALA A 34 8.45 1.50 -2.78
N SER A 35 8.96 0.69 -3.71
CA SER A 35 8.88 0.91 -5.17
C SER A 35 8.04 -0.15 -5.88
N SER A 36 7.75 -1.28 -5.23
CA SER A 36 6.69 -2.21 -5.61
C SER A 36 5.98 -2.79 -4.39
N ILE A 37 4.65 -2.92 -4.46
CA ILE A 37 3.83 -3.29 -3.31
C ILE A 37 2.55 -4.02 -3.71
N GLY A 38 2.18 -5.05 -2.96
CA GLY A 38 1.03 -5.88 -3.29
C GLY A 38 0.32 -6.50 -2.08
N PRO A 39 -1.02 -6.42 -2.02
CA PRO A 39 -1.82 -7.22 -1.09
C PRO A 39 -1.66 -8.72 -1.34
N ASP A 40 -1.90 -9.52 -0.31
CA ASP A 40 -2.08 -10.96 -0.47
C ASP A 40 -3.38 -11.26 -1.26
N VAL A 41 -3.46 -12.42 -1.91
CA VAL A 41 -4.64 -12.86 -2.67
C VAL A 41 -5.89 -12.83 -1.76
N GLY A 42 -7.00 -12.27 -2.27
CA GLY A 42 -8.26 -12.17 -1.53
C GLY A 42 -8.37 -10.93 -0.64
N PHE A 43 -7.39 -10.03 -0.68
CA PHE A 43 -7.42 -8.77 0.05
C PHE A 43 -7.32 -7.57 -0.88
N LYS A 44 -7.87 -6.45 -0.40
CA LYS A 44 -7.75 -5.12 -0.96
C LYS A 44 -7.12 -4.23 0.07
N CYS A 45 -6.10 -3.46 -0.30
CA CYS A 45 -5.45 -2.54 0.63
C CYS A 45 -5.47 -1.11 0.11
N LEU A 46 -5.63 -0.18 1.03
CA LEU A 46 -5.46 1.26 0.81
C LEU A 46 -4.07 1.63 1.31
N PHE A 47 -3.23 2.17 0.44
CA PHE A 47 -1.89 2.63 0.77
C PHE A 47 -1.85 4.15 0.74
N TYR A 48 -1.37 4.76 1.82
CA TYR A 48 -1.46 6.21 2.06
C TYR A 48 -0.10 6.87 1.99
N THR A 49 -0.06 8.14 1.59
CA THR A 49 1.17 8.97 1.60
C THR A 49 1.44 9.64 2.95
N ASN A 50 0.73 9.21 3.99
CA ASN A 50 0.87 9.67 5.37
C ASN A 50 0.89 8.46 6.31
N SER A 51 1.17 8.69 7.60
CA SER A 51 1.30 7.65 8.61
C SER A 51 0.01 7.30 9.38
N ASP A 52 -1.12 7.92 9.00
CA ASP A 52 -2.36 7.92 9.79
C ASP A 52 -3.47 7.06 9.16
N CYS A 53 -3.16 6.36 8.05
CA CYS A 53 -4.09 5.45 7.37
C CYS A 53 -5.45 6.04 7.00
N ARG A 54 -5.48 7.33 6.67
CA ARG A 54 -6.70 8.02 6.23
C ARG A 54 -6.39 9.06 5.15
N PRO A 55 -7.34 9.34 4.25
CA PRO A 55 -7.18 10.41 3.27
C PRO A 55 -7.30 11.78 3.96
N PHE A 56 -6.37 12.66 3.66
CA PHE A 56 -6.37 14.10 3.92
C PHE A 56 -6.78 14.90 2.67
N ALA A 57 -6.38 14.42 1.49
CA ALA A 57 -6.69 15.08 0.22
C ALA A 57 -8.14 14.79 -0.19
N ARG A 58 -8.89 15.85 -0.52
CA ARG A 58 -10.32 15.73 -0.92
C ARG A 58 -10.50 15.03 -2.27
N ASP A 59 -9.49 15.07 -3.12
CA ASP A 59 -9.46 14.42 -4.43
C ASP A 59 -8.93 12.98 -4.38
N GLY A 60 -8.53 12.49 -3.19
CA GLY A 60 -7.97 11.16 -3.00
C GLY A 60 -6.60 10.96 -3.66
N SER A 61 -5.86 12.04 -3.91
CA SER A 61 -4.49 12.00 -4.48
C SER A 61 -3.41 11.52 -3.51
N ASP A 62 -3.78 11.25 -2.26
CA ASP A 62 -2.88 10.88 -1.17
C ASP A 62 -3.03 9.42 -0.72
N PHE A 63 -3.75 8.62 -1.51
CA PHE A 63 -3.80 7.18 -1.34
C PHE A 63 -4.05 6.45 -2.65
N VAL A 64 -3.54 5.22 -2.75
CA VAL A 64 -3.83 4.28 -3.85
C VAL A 64 -4.50 3.03 -3.31
N GLU A 65 -5.55 2.57 -3.99
CA GLU A 65 -6.22 1.30 -3.69
C GLU A 65 -5.62 0.22 -4.60
N LEU A 66 -5.12 -0.86 -4.01
CA LEU A 66 -4.59 -2.00 -4.76
C LEU A 66 -5.25 -3.30 -4.29
N THR A 67 -5.41 -4.22 -5.22
CA THR A 67 -5.72 -5.64 -4.99
C THR A 67 -4.57 -6.47 -5.52
N TYR A 68 -4.50 -7.76 -5.16
CA TYR A 68 -3.50 -8.67 -5.73
C TYR A 68 -3.50 -8.63 -7.29
N PRO A 69 -2.33 -8.56 -7.95
CA PRO A 69 -0.97 -8.70 -7.41
C PRO A 69 -0.36 -7.41 -6.84
N GLY A 70 -1.07 -6.28 -6.87
CA GLY A 70 -0.54 -4.98 -6.49
C GLY A 70 0.01 -4.19 -7.67
N ASN A 71 0.98 -3.31 -7.38
CA ASN A 71 1.68 -2.54 -8.39
C ASN A 71 3.18 -2.88 -8.36
N ALA A 72 3.66 -3.41 -9.48
CA ALA A 72 5.06 -3.75 -9.67
C ALA A 72 5.95 -2.52 -9.92
N ASN A 73 5.40 -1.34 -10.21
CA ASN A 73 6.18 -0.12 -10.45
C ASN A 73 5.40 1.11 -9.96
N LEU A 74 5.68 1.53 -8.74
CA LEU A 74 4.98 2.66 -8.11
C LEU A 74 5.27 4.03 -8.75
N LEU A 75 6.25 4.13 -9.66
CA LEU A 75 6.41 5.30 -10.54
C LEU A 75 5.18 5.52 -11.44
N VAL A 76 4.39 4.46 -11.70
CA VAL A 76 3.24 4.48 -12.60
C VAL A 76 2.04 3.79 -11.95
N THR A 77 1.19 4.60 -11.30
CA THR A 77 -0.13 4.18 -10.82
C THR A 77 -1.25 4.90 -11.58
N ASP A 78 -2.50 4.49 -11.37
CA ASP A 78 -3.69 5.20 -11.86
C ASP A 78 -3.82 6.63 -11.31
N LYS A 79 -3.15 6.91 -10.19
CA LYS A 79 -3.12 8.21 -9.51
C LYS A 79 -1.77 8.91 -9.58
N GLY A 80 -0.86 8.46 -10.42
CA GLY A 80 0.47 9.06 -10.62
C GLY A 80 1.60 8.34 -9.87
N ASP A 81 2.63 9.08 -9.50
CA ASP A 81 3.87 8.54 -8.93
C ASP A 81 3.81 8.45 -7.41
N TYR A 82 3.82 7.21 -6.91
CA TYR A 82 3.83 6.82 -5.49
C TYR A 82 5.14 6.15 -5.06
N ASN A 83 6.18 6.17 -5.90
CA ASN A 83 7.49 5.60 -5.56
C ASN A 83 8.05 6.30 -4.33
N ASP A 84 8.48 5.53 -3.32
CA ASP A 84 9.05 6.05 -2.07
C ASP A 84 8.15 7.07 -1.35
N LYS A 85 6.83 6.92 -1.49
CA LYS A 85 5.84 7.87 -0.94
C LYS A 85 4.77 7.22 -0.08
N LEU A 86 4.75 5.90 0.04
CA LEU A 86 3.76 5.17 0.84
C LEU A 86 4.25 4.97 2.27
N TYR A 87 3.53 5.55 3.25
CA TYR A 87 3.93 5.56 4.66
C TYR A 87 3.01 4.75 5.56
N SER A 88 1.84 4.33 5.07
CA SER A 88 1.00 3.39 5.80
C SER A 88 0.00 2.68 4.91
N TYR A 89 -0.65 1.64 5.46
CA TYR A 89 -1.75 0.97 4.79
C TYR A 89 -2.75 0.30 5.75
N LEU A 90 -3.95 0.05 5.21
CA LEU A 90 -4.97 -0.82 5.79
C LEU A 90 -5.42 -1.85 4.75
N CYS A 91 -5.65 -3.09 5.18
CA CYS A 91 -6.11 -4.17 4.30
C CYS A 91 -7.46 -4.71 4.72
N PHE A 92 -8.32 -4.97 3.76
CA PHE A 92 -9.67 -5.45 3.95
C PHE A 92 -9.85 -6.75 3.16
N LYS A 93 -10.59 -7.69 3.74
CA LYS A 93 -10.94 -8.92 3.04
C LYS A 93 -11.92 -8.57 1.91
N LEU A 94 -11.65 -9.07 0.71
CA LEU A 94 -12.63 -8.99 -0.37
C LEU A 94 -13.76 -9.98 -0.06
N GLU A 95 -14.99 -9.49 -0.01
CA GLU A 95 -16.16 -10.36 -0.11
C GLU A 95 -16.31 -10.74 -1.59
N LEU A 96 -16.24 -12.05 -1.86
CA LEU A 96 -16.40 -12.64 -3.19
C LEU A 96 -17.88 -12.93 -3.47
#